data_AF-A0A1V6UH23-F1
#
_entry.id   AF-A0A1V6UH23-F1
#
_cell.length_a   1.000
_cell.length_b   1.000
_cell.length_c   1.000
_cell.angle_alpha   90.00
_cell.angle_beta   90.00
_cell.angle_gamma   90.00
#
_symmetry.space_group_name_H-M   'P 1'
#
loop_
_entity.id
_entity.type
_entity.pdbx_description
1 polymer ?
#
loop_
_entity_poly.entity_id
_entity_poly.type
_entity_poly.pdbx_seq_one_letter_code
_entity_poly.pdbx_strand_id
1 'polypeptide(L)'
;MGVELKGNGPGEPPMNPAIAVPLFVVAGLIVTLFVWKTVIRIRHRRRSKAARQGADQTQLSRTNSFNAALKKHLLYAPIWGNRHSREFRMFRLHMGSLPLRLEVICLLIYLSLNIIFIIVTVDWWVSDYTEKMFQLKYSAGHLAVMNTPGLVLGAGRNNPLVPLLGISFDTFNFMHRWVGRVITANAVIHMSAVLASKAHVYGTDYILYTLWQQKLFLCGLLAIIGFLFIFIQSLSPVRHAFYELFLHLHIALAIFSFVALWYHLQNLLQQRVLLGTLILWGLDRAGRLGILIWRNLSSRPTTATVEILPGSVARVDVSVARAWRFRPGQYMYLYMPCLGLWTSHPFTVAWSSTSDSLNMKEKRDSGDSLKALIGESPTITMSILIKGQDGFTKKLLQKAGDSPEGRIQAMALAEGPFGGIHSLTSYGTLLLIAGGIGITHPMSYLNEVVATFTEQKTATRKVHLIWIIRSLDHLTWIQTFMTDILGHESLIGPMNANEHSYFQFPRLLLSINLYITANKDTVEEYIPQPSPPWIQCAPPSVPVSVHYGKPCMKPMLEKEKAEQIGAMAVSVCGPGALGDSVREAVRDVQGEKTVDLFEETFSW
;
A
#
# COMPACT_ATOMS: atom_id res chain seq x y z
N MET A 1 8.16 -5.88 37.81
CA MET A 1 9.15 -4.78 37.95
C MET A 1 8.39 -3.47 37.81
N GLY A 2 7.98 -2.89 38.94
CA GLY A 2 7.35 -1.57 38.98
C GLY A 2 8.42 -0.51 38.75
N VAL A 3 8.39 0.11 37.58
CA VAL A 3 9.17 1.31 37.31
C VAL A 3 8.28 2.48 37.72
N GLU A 4 8.48 3.02 38.92
CA GLU A 4 7.98 4.34 39.27
C GLU A 4 8.69 5.37 38.38
N LEU A 5 7.96 5.92 37.42
CA LEU A 5 8.41 7.09 36.67
C LEU A 5 8.41 8.27 37.65
N LYS A 6 9.58 8.59 38.22
CA LYS A 6 9.78 9.77 39.08
C LYS A 6 9.13 11.01 38.44
N GLY A 7 8.33 11.74 39.23
CA GLY A 7 7.78 13.04 38.86
C GLY A 7 8.89 14.02 38.45
N ASN A 8 8.60 14.93 37.53
CA ASN A 8 9.59 15.74 36.83
C ASN A 8 9.88 17.10 37.50
N GLY A 9 9.99 17.08 38.82
CA GLY A 9 10.39 18.22 39.64
C GLY A 9 10.33 17.85 41.13
N PRO A 10 11.08 18.54 42.01
CA PRO A 10 10.96 18.33 43.45
C PRO A 10 9.53 18.65 43.89
N GLY A 11 8.78 17.63 44.32
CA GLY A 11 7.42 17.76 44.85
C GLY A 11 6.27 17.43 43.89
N GLU A 12 6.52 17.08 42.63
CA GLU A 12 5.45 16.64 41.73
C GLU A 12 5.14 15.13 41.89
N PRO A 13 3.86 14.74 42.07
CA PRO A 13 3.50 13.33 42.20
C PRO A 13 3.89 12.55 40.94
N PRO A 14 4.30 11.27 41.06
CA PRO A 14 4.63 10.44 39.92
C PRO A 14 3.43 10.34 38.97
N MET A 15 3.71 10.32 37.67
CA MET A 15 2.67 10.24 36.64
C MET A 15 1.79 9.01 36.90
N ASN A 16 0.49 9.20 37.13
CA ASN A 16 -0.41 8.07 37.34
C ASN A 16 -0.31 7.15 36.10
N PRO A 17 0.13 5.89 36.26
CA PRO A 17 0.34 4.98 35.13
C PRO A 17 -0.93 4.76 34.30
N ALA A 18 -2.11 4.98 34.88
CA ALA A 18 -3.39 5.00 34.17
C ALA A 18 -3.36 5.97 32.98
N ILE A 19 -2.65 7.09 33.09
CA ILE A 19 -2.57 8.15 32.10
C ILE A 19 -1.85 7.68 30.81
N ALA A 20 -0.91 6.73 30.92
CA ALA A 20 -0.20 6.17 29.76
C ALA A 20 -0.86 4.90 29.18
N VAL A 21 -1.97 4.42 29.75
CA VAL A 21 -2.66 3.19 29.32
C VAL A 21 -2.99 3.16 27.83
N PRO A 22 -3.53 4.22 27.21
CA PRO A 22 -3.81 4.21 25.77
C PRO A 22 -2.56 3.93 24.92
N LEU A 23 -1.41 4.50 25.28
CA LEU A 23 -0.14 4.24 24.60
C LEU A 23 0.33 2.80 24.79
N PHE A 24 0.22 2.26 26.01
CA PHE A 24 0.60 0.87 26.28
C PHE A 24 -0.29 -0.14 25.54
N VAL A 25 -1.59 0.13 25.42
CA VAL A 25 -2.50 -0.75 24.69
C VAL A 25 -2.20 -0.74 23.19
N VAL A 26 -1.95 0.43 22.60
CA VAL A 26 -1.53 0.53 21.20
C VAL A 26 -0.18 -0.18 20.98
N ALA A 27 0.78 0.01 21.89
CA ALA A 27 2.06 -0.70 21.84
C ALA A 27 1.88 -2.23 21.94
N GLY A 28 1.02 -2.71 22.84
CA GLY A 28 0.68 -4.12 22.98
C GLY A 28 0.04 -4.71 21.72
N LEU A 29 -0.84 -3.96 21.05
CA LEU A 29 -1.42 -4.36 19.77
C LEU A 29 -0.34 -4.47 18.68
N ILE A 30 0.57 -3.49 18.60
CA ILE A 30 1.70 -3.51 17.66
C ILE A 30 2.59 -4.73 17.90
N VAL A 31 2.93 -5.03 19.16
CA VAL A 31 3.73 -6.21 19.53
C VAL A 31 3.02 -7.51 19.15
N THR A 32 1.72 -7.60 19.41
CA THR A 32 0.92 -8.79 19.06
C THR A 32 0.91 -9.02 17.55
N LEU A 33 0.67 -7.97 16.76
CA LEU A 33 0.72 -8.04 15.30
C LEU A 33 2.12 -8.40 14.80
N PHE A 34 3.17 -7.86 15.43
CA PHE A 34 4.56 -8.17 15.09
C PHE A 34 4.90 -9.65 15.34
N VAL A 35 4.53 -10.19 16.50
CA VAL A 35 4.73 -11.62 16.83
C VAL A 35 3.99 -12.50 15.82
N TRP A 36 2.71 -12.20 15.56
CA TRP A 36 1.91 -12.97 14.61
C TRP A 36 2.52 -12.96 13.19
N LYS A 37 2.96 -11.80 12.70
CA LYS A 37 3.60 -11.67 11.39
C LYS A 37 4.97 -12.33 11.33
N THR A 38 5.72 -12.33 12.43
CA THR A 38 6.99 -13.06 12.54
C THR A 38 6.76 -14.57 12.42
N VAL A 39 5.72 -15.11 13.06
CA VAL A 39 5.34 -16.53 12.91
C VAL A 39 5.02 -16.87 11.45
N ILE A 40 4.26 -16.01 10.76
CA ILE A 40 3.96 -16.17 9.32
C ILE A 40 5.24 -16.18 8.48
N ARG A 41 6.17 -15.24 8.71
CA ARG A 41 7.46 -15.18 8.00
C ARG A 41 8.31 -16.45 8.22
N ILE A 42 8.36 -16.95 9.46
CA ILE A 42 9.07 -18.20 9.78
C ILE A 42 8.44 -19.37 9.00
N ARG A 43 7.11 -19.46 8.94
CA ARG A 43 6.42 -20.48 8.15
C ARG A 43 6.76 -20.40 6.66
N HIS A 44 6.74 -19.21 6.05
CA HIS A 44 7.15 -19.04 4.64
C HIS A 44 8.59 -19.46 4.39
N ARG A 45 9.51 -19.08 5.29
CA ARG A 45 10.93 -19.49 5.19
C ARG A 45 11.11 -21.00 5.30
N ARG A 46 10.42 -21.65 6.24
CA ARG A 46 10.44 -23.12 6.39
C ARG A 46 9.88 -23.82 5.15
N ARG A 47 8.75 -23.34 4.61
CA ARG A 47 8.13 -23.88 3.40
C ARG A 47 9.04 -23.73 2.18
N SER A 48 9.65 -22.56 2.00
CA SER A 48 10.62 -22.32 0.92
C SER A 48 11.84 -23.24 1.04
N LYS A 49 12.41 -23.39 2.25
CA LYS A 49 13.55 -24.30 2.50
C LYS A 49 13.19 -25.76 2.20
N ALA A 50 12.03 -26.22 2.69
CA ALA A 50 11.56 -27.59 2.46
C ALA A 50 11.32 -27.86 0.96
N ALA A 51 10.71 -26.93 0.24
CA ALA A 51 10.50 -27.06 -1.20
C ALA A 51 11.82 -27.15 -1.99
N ARG A 52 12.87 -26.42 -1.57
CA ARG A 52 14.21 -26.53 -2.17
C ARG A 52 14.90 -27.85 -1.87
N GLN A 53 14.59 -28.46 -0.73
CA GLN A 53 15.12 -29.78 -0.33
C GLN A 53 14.33 -30.95 -0.94
N GLY A 54 13.42 -30.69 -1.89
CA GLY A 54 12.64 -31.74 -2.54
C GLY A 54 11.55 -32.34 -1.65
N ALA A 55 11.14 -31.64 -0.58
CA ALA A 55 10.06 -32.13 0.29
C ALA A 55 8.75 -32.28 -0.48
N ASP A 56 7.94 -33.25 -0.05
CA ASP A 56 6.63 -33.54 -0.61
C ASP A 56 5.73 -32.29 -0.60
N GLN A 57 5.41 -31.80 -1.80
CA GLN A 57 4.58 -30.62 -2.01
C GLN A 57 3.16 -30.82 -1.48
N THR A 58 2.66 -32.05 -1.40
CA THR A 58 1.33 -32.32 -0.85
C THR A 58 1.30 -31.98 0.65
N GLN A 59 2.36 -32.29 1.40
CA GLN A 59 2.48 -31.91 2.80
C GLN A 59 2.60 -30.39 2.97
N LEU A 60 3.38 -29.73 2.11
CA LEU A 60 3.53 -28.26 2.11
C LEU A 60 2.24 -27.51 1.75
N SER A 61 1.29 -28.20 1.11
CA SER A 61 -0.03 -27.65 0.78
C SER A 61 -1.00 -27.66 1.97
N ARG A 62 -0.85 -28.56 2.95
CA ARG A 62 -1.84 -28.75 4.01
C ARG A 62 -1.94 -27.54 4.95
N THR A 63 -3.15 -27.21 5.36
CA THR A 63 -3.44 -26.21 6.42
C THR A 63 -4.41 -26.79 7.43
N ASN A 64 -4.39 -26.22 8.65
CA ASN A 64 -5.35 -26.59 9.69
C ASN A 64 -6.70 -25.93 9.42
N SER A 65 -7.79 -26.61 9.82
CA SER A 65 -9.18 -26.14 9.70
C SER A 65 -9.39 -24.77 10.35
N PHE A 66 -8.78 -24.55 11.53
CA PHE A 66 -8.82 -23.25 12.21
C PHE A 66 -8.25 -22.11 11.36
N ASN A 67 -7.11 -22.31 10.71
CA ASN A 67 -6.47 -21.29 9.87
C ASN A 67 -7.29 -21.02 8.61
N ALA A 68 -7.89 -22.06 8.02
CA ALA A 68 -8.81 -21.92 6.89
C ALA A 68 -10.08 -21.14 7.29
N ALA A 69 -10.67 -21.45 8.45
CA ALA A 69 -11.82 -20.73 9.01
C ALA A 69 -11.49 -19.27 9.32
N LEU A 70 -10.32 -19.00 9.92
CA LEU A 70 -9.82 -17.66 10.20
C LEU A 70 -9.70 -16.83 8.91
N LYS A 71 -9.11 -17.40 7.85
CA LYS A 71 -9.03 -16.74 6.54
C LYS A 71 -10.41 -16.46 5.94
N LYS A 72 -11.27 -17.48 5.92
CA LYS A 72 -12.60 -17.43 5.30
C LYS A 72 -13.54 -16.41 5.95
N HIS A 73 -13.56 -16.39 7.29
CA HIS A 73 -14.57 -15.65 8.07
C HIS A 73 -14.05 -14.36 8.71
N LEU A 74 -12.73 -14.17 8.82
CA LEU A 74 -12.13 -13.01 9.47
C LEU A 74 -11.17 -12.22 8.55
N LEU A 75 -10.12 -12.85 8.01
CA LEU A 75 -9.05 -12.12 7.31
C LEU A 75 -9.48 -11.61 5.94
N TYR A 76 -10.15 -12.45 5.16
CA TYR A 76 -10.59 -12.10 3.81
C TYR A 76 -12.07 -11.68 3.76
N ALA A 77 -12.79 -11.80 4.87
CA ALA A 77 -14.20 -11.48 4.90
C ALA A 77 -14.40 -9.95 4.99
N PRO A 78 -15.16 -9.35 4.06
CA PRO A 78 -15.66 -7.99 4.24
C PRO A 78 -16.73 -7.96 5.35
N ILE A 79 -17.07 -6.76 5.82
CA ILE A 79 -18.12 -6.57 6.84
C ILE A 79 -19.45 -7.10 6.34
N TRP A 80 -19.86 -6.65 5.14
CA TRP A 80 -21.17 -6.95 4.57
C TRP A 80 -21.05 -7.46 3.12
N GLY A 81 -21.71 -8.58 2.82
CA GLY A 81 -21.72 -9.18 1.50
C GLY A 81 -20.32 -9.52 0.99
N ASN A 82 -20.01 -9.06 -0.23
CA ASN A 82 -18.74 -9.35 -0.93
C ASN A 82 -17.92 -8.08 -1.22
N ARG A 83 -18.38 -6.91 -0.78
CA ARG A 83 -17.80 -5.61 -1.17
C ARG A 83 -16.72 -5.17 -0.17
N HIS A 84 -15.51 -4.95 -0.66
CA HIS A 84 -14.41 -4.30 0.07
C HIS A 84 -13.77 -3.25 -0.84
N SER A 85 -13.35 -3.68 -2.04
CA SER A 85 -12.52 -2.89 -2.94
C SER A 85 -13.33 -1.95 -3.86
N ARG A 86 -14.63 -2.20 -4.02
CA ARG A 86 -15.53 -1.24 -4.69
C ARG A 86 -15.81 -0.05 -3.78
N GLU A 87 -15.85 1.14 -4.38
CA GLU A 87 -16.24 2.36 -3.68
C GLU A 87 -17.67 2.25 -3.12
N PHE A 88 -17.81 2.60 -1.84
CA PHE A 88 -19.10 2.78 -1.19
C PHE A 88 -19.65 4.18 -1.51
N ARG A 89 -20.85 4.23 -2.09
CA ARG A 89 -21.59 5.48 -2.37
C ARG A 89 -22.80 5.55 -1.45
N MET A 90 -22.93 6.63 -0.69
CA MET A 90 -24.10 6.92 0.14
C MET A 90 -24.80 8.17 -0.44
N PHE A 91 -26.07 8.05 -0.85
CA PHE A 91 -26.87 9.14 -1.43
C PHE A 91 -26.11 10.03 -2.44
N ARG A 92 -25.46 9.40 -3.44
CA ARG A 92 -24.62 10.00 -4.49
C ARG A 92 -23.25 10.54 -4.08
N LEU A 93 -22.87 10.46 -2.79
CA LEU A 93 -21.57 10.90 -2.28
C LEU A 93 -20.61 9.72 -2.11
N HIS A 94 -19.36 9.88 -2.59
CA HIS A 94 -18.30 8.88 -2.44
C HIS A 94 -17.82 8.82 -0.98
N MET A 95 -17.80 7.63 -0.37
CA MET A 95 -17.41 7.43 1.04
C MET A 95 -16.17 6.53 1.24
N GLY A 96 -15.51 6.11 0.16
CA GLY A 96 -14.31 5.26 0.19
C GLY A 96 -14.61 3.76 0.15
N SER A 97 -13.58 2.92 0.35
CA SER A 97 -13.70 1.45 0.41
C SER A 97 -14.24 0.96 1.77
N LEU A 98 -14.91 -0.21 1.77
CA LEU A 98 -15.41 -0.83 2.99
C LEU A 98 -14.30 -1.65 3.64
N PRO A 99 -13.98 -1.48 4.93
CA PRO A 99 -12.90 -2.23 5.57
C PRO A 99 -13.18 -3.73 5.70
N LEU A 100 -12.13 -4.54 5.86
CA LEU A 100 -12.24 -5.96 6.21
C LEU A 100 -12.68 -6.14 7.66
N ARG A 101 -13.21 -7.31 8.01
CA ARG A 101 -13.66 -7.58 9.40
C ARG A 101 -12.55 -7.43 10.42
N LEU A 102 -11.33 -7.89 10.12
CA LEU A 102 -10.19 -7.70 11.01
C LEU A 102 -9.89 -6.21 11.26
N GLU A 103 -9.90 -5.40 10.20
CA GLU A 103 -9.66 -3.95 10.31
C GLU A 103 -10.74 -3.28 11.16
N VAL A 104 -12.01 -3.68 10.97
CA VAL A 104 -13.12 -3.20 11.80
C VAL A 104 -12.99 -3.64 13.24
N ILE A 105 -12.62 -4.90 13.51
CA ILE A 105 -12.44 -5.37 14.88
C ILE A 105 -11.32 -4.60 15.57
N CYS A 106 -10.18 -4.40 14.90
CA CYS A 106 -9.09 -3.58 15.43
C CYS A 106 -9.54 -2.13 15.67
N LEU A 107 -10.33 -1.56 14.76
CA LEU A 107 -10.88 -0.22 14.90
C LEU A 107 -11.88 -0.14 16.06
N LEU A 108 -12.80 -1.09 16.19
CA LEU A 108 -13.78 -1.13 17.28
C LEU A 108 -13.09 -1.28 18.62
N ILE A 109 -12.10 -2.17 18.73
CA ILE A 109 -11.27 -2.28 19.94
C ILE A 109 -10.64 -0.92 20.26
N TYR A 110 -10.02 -0.26 19.28
CA TYR A 110 -9.42 1.06 19.48
C TYR A 110 -10.45 2.13 19.91
N LEU A 111 -11.62 2.20 19.28
CA LEU A 111 -12.67 3.15 19.64
C LEU A 111 -13.26 2.88 21.02
N SER A 112 -13.57 1.61 21.31
CA SER A 112 -14.06 1.18 22.62
C SER A 112 -13.07 1.50 23.73
N LEU A 113 -11.77 1.31 23.51
CA LEU A 113 -10.74 1.67 24.49
C LEU A 113 -10.70 3.16 24.79
N ASN A 114 -10.85 4.03 23.78
CA ASN A 114 -10.93 5.48 23.99
C ASN A 114 -12.18 5.86 24.80
N ILE A 115 -13.32 5.23 24.52
CA ILE A 115 -14.58 5.49 25.24
C ILE A 115 -14.50 4.98 26.69
N ILE A 116 -14.06 3.73 26.87
CA ILE A 116 -13.89 3.10 28.19
C ILE A 116 -12.95 3.94 29.05
N PHE A 117 -11.87 4.46 28.46
CA PHE A 117 -10.94 5.32 29.19
C PHE A 117 -11.65 6.54 29.77
N ILE A 118 -12.43 7.29 28.96
CA ILE A 118 -13.19 8.44 29.46
C ILE A 118 -14.17 8.03 30.57
N ILE A 119 -14.86 6.91 30.41
CA ILE A 119 -15.85 6.45 31.40
C ILE A 119 -15.17 6.09 32.72
N VAL A 120 -14.02 5.42 32.68
CA VAL A 120 -13.32 4.92 33.87
C VAL A 120 -12.54 6.02 34.60
N THR A 121 -11.99 7.00 33.89
CA THR A 121 -11.20 8.07 34.51
C THR A 121 -12.05 9.19 35.11
N VAL A 122 -13.33 9.26 34.75
CA VAL A 122 -14.27 10.24 35.29
C VAL A 122 -15.12 9.58 36.36
N ASP A 123 -15.10 10.11 37.58
CA ASP A 123 -16.04 9.71 38.62
C ASP A 123 -17.40 10.40 38.38
N TRP A 124 -18.29 9.63 37.76
CA TRP A 124 -19.64 10.08 37.43
C TRP A 124 -20.53 10.31 38.66
N TRP A 125 -20.14 9.77 39.82
CA TRP A 125 -20.91 9.78 41.06
C TRP A 125 -20.54 10.94 41.99
N VAL A 126 -19.48 11.70 41.67
CA VAL A 126 -19.15 12.94 42.39
C VAL A 126 -20.32 13.93 42.26
N SER A 127 -20.73 14.49 43.39
CA SER A 127 -21.80 15.48 43.49
C SER A 127 -21.39 16.85 42.97
N ASP A 128 -20.10 17.22 43.09
CA ASP A 128 -19.57 18.47 42.57
C ASP A 128 -19.46 18.43 41.03
N TYR A 129 -20.28 19.25 40.38
CA TYR A 129 -20.29 19.42 38.93
C TYR A 129 -18.96 19.93 38.38
N THR A 130 -18.29 20.83 39.11
CA THR A 130 -17.04 21.46 38.66
C THR A 130 -15.91 20.44 38.63
N GLU A 131 -15.81 19.62 39.67
CA GLU A 131 -14.85 18.52 39.75
C GLU A 131 -15.11 17.46 38.66
N LYS A 132 -16.38 17.10 38.44
CA LYS A 132 -16.76 16.18 37.35
C LYS A 132 -16.35 16.69 35.97
N MET A 133 -16.62 17.96 35.67
CA MET A 133 -16.19 18.59 34.41
C MET A 133 -14.67 18.72 34.31
N PHE A 134 -13.97 18.90 35.44
CA PHE A 134 -12.52 18.90 35.49
C PHE A 134 -11.93 17.54 35.09
N GLN A 135 -12.47 16.44 35.63
CA GLN A 135 -12.04 15.09 35.27
C GLN A 135 -12.35 14.77 33.81
N LEU A 136 -13.52 15.19 33.31
CA LEU A 136 -13.92 14.98 31.92
C LEU A 136 -13.02 15.75 30.94
N LYS A 137 -12.77 17.05 31.18
CA LYS A 137 -11.86 17.83 30.32
C LYS A 137 -10.44 17.27 30.36
N TYR A 138 -9.98 16.81 31.53
CA TYR A 138 -8.65 16.25 31.69
C TYR A 138 -8.51 14.96 30.87
N SER A 139 -9.47 14.05 31.01
CA SER A 139 -9.50 12.76 30.30
C SER A 139 -9.55 12.94 28.78
N ALA A 140 -10.47 13.77 28.28
CA ALA A 140 -10.63 14.01 26.85
C ALA A 140 -9.41 14.74 26.25
N GLY A 141 -8.91 15.79 26.92
CA GLY A 141 -7.71 16.51 26.47
C GLY A 141 -6.47 15.61 26.47
N HIS A 142 -6.36 14.72 27.46
CA HIS A 142 -5.28 13.75 27.53
C HIS A 142 -5.30 12.75 26.38
N LEU A 143 -6.46 12.15 26.08
CA LEU A 143 -6.63 11.25 24.94
C LEU A 143 -6.39 11.94 23.60
N ALA A 144 -6.80 13.20 23.45
CA ALA A 144 -6.54 13.97 22.24
C ALA A 144 -5.03 14.06 21.97
N VAL A 145 -4.21 14.37 22.98
CA VAL A 145 -2.75 14.49 22.81
C VAL A 145 -2.08 13.12 22.68
N MET A 146 -2.47 12.12 23.47
CA MET A 146 -1.83 10.80 23.45
C MET A 146 -2.01 10.05 22.13
N ASN A 147 -3.05 10.37 21.36
CA ASN A 147 -3.27 9.80 20.03
C ASN A 147 -2.43 10.48 18.93
N THR A 148 -1.79 11.62 19.19
CA THR A 148 -1.04 12.39 18.17
C THR A 148 0.18 11.67 17.57
N PRO A 149 0.96 10.85 18.31
CA PRO A 149 2.04 10.07 17.68
C PRO A 149 1.51 9.05 16.65
N GLY A 150 0.41 8.37 16.98
CA GLY A 150 -0.26 7.43 16.07
C GLY A 150 -0.83 8.13 14.84
N LEU A 151 -1.31 9.38 14.99
CA LEU A 151 -1.80 10.20 13.89
C LEU A 151 -0.72 10.43 12.83
N VAL A 152 0.47 10.90 13.23
CA VAL A 152 1.55 11.22 12.28
C VAL A 152 2.20 9.96 11.70
N LEU A 153 2.36 8.91 12.51
CA LEU A 153 2.90 7.62 12.04
C LEU A 153 1.99 6.95 11.01
N GLY A 154 0.67 7.03 11.19
CA GLY A 154 -0.29 6.50 10.22
C GLY A 154 -0.28 7.21 8.86
N ALA A 155 0.25 8.44 8.79
CA ALA A 155 0.39 9.21 7.55
C ALA A 155 1.78 9.16 6.92
N GLY A 156 2.81 8.71 7.67
CA GLY A 156 4.19 8.69 7.21
C GLY A 156 4.41 7.66 6.09
N ARG A 157 5.04 8.09 4.99
CA ARG A 157 5.40 7.19 3.88
C ARG A 157 6.63 6.34 4.23
N ASN A 158 7.56 6.91 4.99
CA ASN A 158 8.75 6.23 5.50
C ASN A 158 8.49 5.62 6.88
N ASN A 159 7.36 4.95 7.04
CA ASN A 159 6.99 4.36 8.32
C ASN A 159 7.69 3.00 8.51
N PRO A 160 8.58 2.84 9.51
CA PRO A 160 9.28 1.58 9.76
C PRO A 160 8.33 0.44 10.19
N LEU A 161 7.13 0.77 10.66
CA LEU A 161 6.12 -0.21 11.04
C LEU A 161 5.52 -0.94 9.81
N VAL A 162 5.54 -0.35 8.62
CA VAL A 162 5.07 -0.98 7.38
C VAL A 162 5.86 -2.26 7.08
N PRO A 163 7.20 -2.21 6.92
CA PRO A 163 7.98 -3.43 6.72
C PRO A 163 8.03 -4.30 7.98
N LEU A 164 7.96 -3.74 9.19
CA LEU A 164 8.02 -4.52 10.43
C LEU A 164 6.78 -5.41 10.60
N LEU A 165 5.59 -4.84 10.45
CA LEU A 165 4.30 -5.51 10.63
C LEU A 165 3.79 -6.15 9.33
N GLY A 166 4.36 -5.82 8.16
CA GLY A 166 3.86 -6.31 6.88
C GLY A 166 2.39 -5.94 6.66
N ILE A 167 2.05 -4.70 7.01
CA ILE A 167 0.73 -4.06 6.83
C ILE A 167 0.94 -2.93 5.82
N SER A 168 0.05 -2.82 4.84
CA SER A 168 0.18 -1.84 3.76
C SER A 168 0.09 -0.40 4.27
N PHE A 169 0.71 0.53 3.55
CA PHE A 169 0.57 1.97 3.81
C PHE A 169 -0.90 2.41 3.80
N ASP A 170 -1.73 1.84 2.92
CA ASP A 170 -3.16 2.17 2.85
C ASP A 170 -3.92 1.81 4.12
N THR A 171 -3.55 0.72 4.79
CA THR A 171 -4.13 0.32 6.08
C THR A 171 -3.71 1.30 7.18
N PHE A 172 -2.45 1.75 7.19
CA PHE A 172 -1.99 2.80 8.11
C PHE A 172 -2.70 4.13 7.84
N ASN A 173 -2.91 4.49 6.58
CA ASN A 173 -3.64 5.70 6.21
C ASN A 173 -5.13 5.61 6.60
N PHE A 174 -5.74 4.42 6.51
CA PHE A 174 -7.07 4.16 7.06
C PHE A 174 -7.12 4.46 8.57
N MET A 175 -6.12 3.99 9.33
CA MET A 175 -6.01 4.29 10.75
C MET A 175 -5.77 5.78 11.02
N HIS A 176 -4.91 6.46 10.25
CA HIS A 176 -4.68 7.91 10.36
C HIS A 176 -6.01 8.70 10.30
N ARG A 177 -6.90 8.35 9.36
CA ARG A 177 -8.21 9.01 9.24
C ARG A 177 -9.06 8.81 10.48
N TRP A 178 -9.10 7.61 11.06
CA TRP A 178 -9.88 7.34 12.27
C TRP A 178 -9.28 7.96 13.53
N VAL A 179 -7.96 7.89 13.70
CA VAL A 179 -7.24 8.54 14.79
C VAL A 179 -7.48 10.05 14.76
N GLY A 180 -7.45 10.68 13.57
CA GLY A 180 -7.77 12.10 13.41
C GLY A 180 -9.18 12.46 13.88
N ARG A 181 -10.18 11.64 13.54
CA ARG A 181 -11.57 11.83 14.02
C ARG A 181 -11.69 11.71 15.54
N VAL A 182 -11.00 10.74 16.13
CA VAL A 182 -10.98 10.54 17.59
C VAL A 182 -10.32 11.72 18.29
N ILE A 183 -9.22 12.25 17.76
CA ILE A 183 -8.55 13.45 18.29
C ILE A 183 -9.50 14.66 18.22
N THR A 184 -10.14 14.92 17.09
CA THR A 184 -11.09 16.03 16.94
C THR A 184 -12.29 15.87 17.88
N ALA A 185 -12.87 14.66 18.00
CA ALA A 185 -13.97 14.39 18.91
C ALA A 185 -13.58 14.64 20.39
N ASN A 186 -12.42 14.15 20.80
CA ASN A 186 -11.88 14.39 22.15
C ASN A 186 -11.58 15.87 22.40
N ALA A 187 -11.08 16.60 21.40
CA ALA A 187 -10.87 18.04 21.49
C ALA A 187 -12.20 18.79 21.70
N VAL A 188 -13.27 18.39 21.00
CA VAL A 188 -14.62 18.94 21.21
C VAL A 188 -15.13 18.66 22.61
N ILE A 189 -15.05 17.41 23.09
CA ILE A 189 -15.45 17.05 24.46
C ILE A 189 -14.65 17.86 25.49
N HIS A 190 -13.33 17.99 25.30
CA HIS A 190 -12.46 18.80 26.16
C HIS A 190 -12.92 20.26 26.23
N MET A 191 -13.16 20.90 25.07
CA MET A 191 -13.62 22.28 25.00
C MET A 191 -15.00 22.44 25.63
N SER A 192 -15.94 21.54 25.34
CA SER A 192 -17.29 21.58 25.91
C SER A 192 -17.27 21.47 27.44
N ALA A 193 -16.46 20.57 28.00
CA ALA A 193 -16.31 20.43 29.45
C ALA A 193 -15.67 21.68 30.10
N VAL A 194 -14.68 22.30 29.42
CA VAL A 194 -14.09 23.58 29.84
C VAL A 194 -15.14 24.69 29.87
N LEU A 195 -15.90 24.84 28.78
CA LEU A 195 -16.94 25.87 28.66
C LEU A 195 -18.04 25.67 29.69
N ALA A 196 -18.53 24.45 29.86
CA ALA A 196 -19.59 24.13 30.81
C ALA A 196 -19.16 24.40 32.26
N SER A 197 -17.93 24.04 32.63
CA SER A 197 -17.36 24.35 33.94
C SER A 197 -17.26 25.86 34.19
N LYS A 198 -16.78 26.63 33.20
CA LYS A 198 -16.67 28.09 33.35
C LYS A 198 -18.02 28.80 33.37
N ALA A 199 -18.97 28.35 32.57
CA ALA A 199 -20.34 28.86 32.56
C ALA A 199 -21.02 28.67 33.93
N HIS A 200 -20.81 27.51 34.56
CA HIS A 200 -21.38 27.20 35.87
C HIS A 200 -20.81 28.09 36.99
N VAL A 201 -19.51 28.39 36.95
CA VAL A 201 -18.83 29.14 38.02
C VAL A 201 -18.98 30.67 37.85
N TYR A 202 -18.88 31.19 36.62
CA TYR A 202 -18.78 32.63 36.36
C TYR A 202 -19.93 33.19 35.52
N GLY A 203 -20.89 32.36 35.09
CA GLY A 203 -21.95 32.75 34.17
C GLY A 203 -21.51 32.72 32.70
N THR A 204 -22.49 32.74 31.79
CA THR A 204 -22.27 32.65 30.34
C THR A 204 -21.57 33.87 29.74
N ASP A 205 -21.82 35.05 30.32
CA ASP A 205 -21.32 36.32 29.80
C ASP A 205 -19.80 36.45 29.97
N TYR A 206 -19.23 35.75 30.94
CA TYR A 206 -17.79 35.74 31.22
C TYR A 206 -16.98 34.80 30.30
N ILE A 207 -17.67 33.93 29.54
CA ILE A 207 -17.00 32.94 28.67
C ILE A 207 -16.19 33.63 27.58
N LEU A 208 -16.82 34.57 26.86
CA LEU A 208 -16.18 35.22 25.72
C LEU A 208 -14.94 36.02 26.16
N TYR A 209 -15.05 36.73 27.29
CA TYR A 209 -13.93 37.43 27.90
C TYR A 209 -12.78 36.47 28.23
N THR A 210 -13.07 35.34 28.87
CA THR A 210 -12.06 34.33 29.25
C THR A 210 -11.35 33.75 28.02
N LEU A 211 -12.11 33.39 26.98
CA LEU A 211 -11.55 32.79 25.76
C LEU A 211 -10.57 33.71 25.03
N TRP A 212 -10.86 35.02 25.00
CA TRP A 212 -10.05 35.99 24.26
C TRP A 212 -8.89 36.56 25.08
N GLN A 213 -9.09 36.81 26.37
CA GLN A 213 -8.11 37.51 27.19
C GLN A 213 -7.08 36.57 27.82
N GLN A 214 -7.45 35.30 28.06
CA GLN A 214 -6.53 34.34 28.66
C GLN A 214 -5.82 33.51 27.60
N LYS A 215 -4.49 33.68 27.53
CA LYS A 215 -3.61 33.03 26.53
C LYS A 215 -3.84 31.51 26.41
N LEU A 216 -4.00 30.80 27.54
CA LEU A 216 -4.22 29.36 27.55
C LEU A 216 -5.49 28.96 26.79
N PHE A 217 -6.57 29.70 26.98
CA PHE A 217 -7.87 29.44 26.35
C PHE A 217 -7.87 29.86 24.89
N LEU A 218 -7.24 31.00 24.56
CA LEU A 218 -7.09 31.46 23.19
C LEU A 218 -6.30 30.45 22.34
N CYS A 219 -5.15 29.98 22.83
CA CYS A 219 -4.36 28.96 22.12
C CYS A 219 -5.12 27.64 21.97
N GLY A 220 -5.89 27.23 22.98
CA GLY A 220 -6.76 26.05 22.92
C GLY A 220 -7.87 26.20 21.88
N LEU A 221 -8.51 27.38 21.81
CA LEU A 221 -9.53 27.72 20.82
C LEU A 221 -8.97 27.70 19.39
N LEU A 222 -7.79 28.29 19.17
CA LEU A 222 -7.12 28.25 17.86
C LEU A 222 -6.78 26.81 17.44
N ALA A 223 -6.30 25.98 18.37
CA ALA A 223 -5.98 24.59 18.10
C ALA A 223 -7.23 23.79 17.67
N ILE A 224 -8.34 23.89 18.41
CA ILE A 224 -9.57 23.16 18.06
C ILE A 224 -10.20 23.66 16.76
N ILE A 225 -10.17 24.97 16.47
CA ILE A 225 -10.63 25.52 15.18
C ILE A 225 -9.82 24.89 14.04
N GLY A 226 -8.49 24.79 14.19
CA GLY A 226 -7.63 24.12 13.23
C GLY A 226 -8.01 22.65 13.02
N PHE A 227 -8.18 21.88 14.10
CA PHE A 227 -8.59 20.46 14.01
C PHE A 227 -9.99 20.25 13.42
N LEU A 228 -10.94 21.14 13.70
CA LEU A 228 -12.30 21.10 13.14
C LEU A 228 -12.27 21.41 11.64
N PHE A 229 -11.52 22.43 11.23
CA PHE A 229 -11.39 22.76 9.81
C PHE A 229 -10.67 21.65 9.04
N ILE A 230 -9.66 21.01 9.64
CA ILE A 230 -9.05 19.78 9.13
C ILE A 230 -10.09 18.67 8.94
N PHE A 231 -10.92 18.43 9.95
CA PHE A 231 -11.97 17.40 9.86
C PHE A 231 -12.94 17.66 8.71
N ILE A 232 -13.40 18.90 8.54
CA ILE A 232 -14.34 19.29 7.48
C ILE A 232 -13.72 19.13 6.09
N GLN A 233 -12.50 19.64 5.86
CA GLN A 233 -11.87 19.50 4.54
C GLN A 233 -11.49 18.04 4.20
N SER A 234 -11.28 17.20 5.22
CA SER A 234 -10.93 15.79 5.06
C SER A 234 -12.12 14.89 4.73
N LEU A 235 -13.33 15.45 4.68
CA LEU A 235 -14.51 14.73 4.21
C LEU A 235 -14.31 14.25 2.77
N SER A 236 -14.75 13.02 2.52
CA SER A 236 -14.50 12.30 1.28
C SER A 236 -14.90 13.08 0.00
N PRO A 237 -16.05 13.77 -0.08
CA PRO A 237 -16.42 14.53 -1.28
C PRO A 237 -15.44 15.66 -1.60
N VAL A 238 -15.03 16.43 -0.59
CA VAL A 238 -14.11 17.58 -0.75
C VAL A 238 -12.73 17.12 -1.18
N ARG A 239 -12.22 16.06 -0.53
CA ARG A 239 -10.90 15.50 -0.82
C ARG A 239 -10.78 14.99 -2.27
N HIS A 240 -11.79 14.32 -2.80
CA HIS A 240 -11.71 13.75 -4.15
C HIS A 240 -11.90 14.82 -5.24
N ALA A 241 -12.69 15.86 -4.98
CA ALA A 241 -12.89 16.95 -5.96
C ALA A 241 -11.62 17.80 -6.15
N PHE A 242 -10.89 18.08 -5.07
CA PHE A 242 -9.71 18.96 -5.11
C PHE A 242 -8.52 18.36 -4.36
N TYR A 243 -8.05 17.19 -4.78
CA TYR A 243 -7.03 16.42 -4.05
C TYR A 243 -5.72 17.20 -3.80
N GLU A 244 -5.22 17.93 -4.80
CA GLU A 244 -3.97 18.70 -4.68
C GLU A 244 -4.12 19.84 -3.67
N LEU A 245 -5.20 20.64 -3.77
CA LEU A 245 -5.51 21.71 -2.81
C LEU A 245 -5.71 21.16 -1.40
N PHE A 246 -6.48 20.09 -1.27
CA PHE A 246 -6.71 19.39 0.00
C PHE A 246 -5.39 19.03 0.67
N LEU A 247 -4.44 18.42 -0.05
CA LEU A 247 -3.19 17.95 0.55
C LEU A 247 -2.35 19.10 1.11
N HIS A 248 -2.19 20.19 0.36
CA HIS A 248 -1.39 21.34 0.79
C HIS A 248 -2.05 22.09 1.94
N LEU A 249 -3.35 22.35 1.84
CA LEU A 249 -4.11 23.04 2.89
C LEU A 249 -4.12 22.22 4.18
N HIS A 250 -4.26 20.89 4.10
CA HIS A 250 -4.20 19.99 5.25
C HIS A 250 -2.87 20.03 5.99
N ILE A 251 -1.75 20.07 5.28
CA ILE A 251 -0.43 20.20 5.91
C ILE A 251 -0.30 21.57 6.60
N ALA A 252 -0.69 22.66 5.94
CA ALA A 252 -0.63 24.01 6.52
C ALA A 252 -1.45 24.12 7.81
N LEU A 253 -2.67 23.59 7.81
CA LEU A 253 -3.54 23.57 8.98
C LEU A 253 -3.02 22.66 10.09
N ALA A 254 -2.37 21.55 9.74
CA ALA A 254 -1.73 20.67 10.74
C ALA A 254 -0.58 21.40 11.46
N ILE A 255 0.25 22.16 10.73
CA ILE A 255 1.29 23.02 11.32
C ILE A 255 0.64 24.02 12.27
N PHE A 256 -0.37 24.77 11.79
CA PHE A 256 -1.09 25.75 12.59
C PHE A 256 -1.67 25.16 13.87
N SER A 257 -2.37 24.02 13.76
CA SER A 257 -3.02 23.35 14.90
C SER A 257 -2.01 22.85 15.92
N PHE A 258 -0.87 22.29 15.48
CA PHE A 258 0.19 21.83 16.37
C PHE A 258 0.95 22.97 17.03
N VAL A 259 1.17 24.10 16.35
CA VAL A 259 1.77 25.29 16.96
C VAL A 259 0.84 25.86 18.04
N ALA A 260 -0.47 25.99 17.74
CA ALA A 260 -1.45 26.43 18.73
C ALA A 260 -1.52 25.46 19.93
N LEU A 261 -1.51 24.15 19.66
CA LEU A 261 -1.50 23.12 20.70
C LEU A 261 -0.22 23.16 21.55
N TRP A 262 0.94 23.46 20.96
CA TRP A 262 2.20 23.61 21.68
C TRP A 262 2.13 24.69 22.76
N TYR A 263 1.59 25.87 22.41
CA TYR A 263 1.40 26.96 23.36
C TYR A 263 0.28 26.68 24.36
N HIS A 264 -0.77 25.96 23.96
CA HIS A 264 -1.83 25.53 24.86
C HIS A 264 -1.33 24.55 25.94
N LEU A 265 -0.37 23.69 25.61
CA LEU A 265 0.21 22.69 26.51
C LEU A 265 1.42 23.20 27.31
N GLN A 266 1.70 24.51 27.30
CA GLN A 266 2.88 25.06 27.96
C GLN A 266 2.89 24.69 29.46
N ASN A 267 4.01 24.13 29.92
CA ASN A 267 4.22 23.63 31.29
C ASN A 267 3.42 22.38 31.66
N LEU A 268 2.78 21.70 30.71
CA LEU A 268 2.10 20.43 30.92
C LEU A 268 2.94 19.25 30.43
N LEU A 269 2.81 18.09 31.07
CA LEU A 269 3.56 16.88 30.71
C LEU A 269 3.26 16.40 29.27
N GLN A 270 2.03 16.60 28.81
CA GLN A 270 1.52 16.30 27.48
C GLN A 270 2.33 17.01 26.38
N GLN A 271 2.98 18.14 26.69
CA GLN A 271 3.87 18.84 25.76
C GLN A 271 5.04 17.96 25.30
N ARG A 272 5.51 17.03 26.15
CA ARG A 272 6.57 16.06 25.79
C ARG A 272 6.12 15.05 24.74
N VAL A 273 4.85 14.63 24.81
CA VAL A 273 4.24 13.72 23.82
C VAL A 273 4.08 14.43 22.48
N LEU A 274 3.65 15.70 22.51
CA LEU A 274 3.60 16.53 21.31
C LEU A 274 5.01 16.75 20.72
N LEU A 275 6.04 16.99 21.55
CA LEU A 275 7.42 17.08 21.08
C LEU A 275 7.85 15.79 20.36
N GLY A 276 7.59 14.62 20.95
CA GLY A 276 7.85 13.32 20.30
C GLY A 276 7.11 13.18 18.97
N THR A 277 5.86 13.62 18.90
CA THR A 277 5.06 13.63 17.67
C THR A 277 5.69 14.53 16.60
N LEU A 278 6.11 15.74 16.95
CA LEU A 278 6.75 16.67 16.03
C LEU A 278 8.10 16.14 15.52
N ILE A 279 8.87 15.48 16.39
CA ILE A 279 10.12 14.81 16.00
C ILE A 279 9.84 13.68 15.01
N LEU A 280 8.87 12.80 15.30
CA LEU A 280 8.50 11.71 14.39
C LEU A 280 8.04 12.23 13.02
N TRP A 281 7.23 13.30 13.02
CA TRP A 281 6.75 13.92 11.78
C TRP A 281 7.89 14.59 11.01
N GLY A 282 8.78 15.31 11.69
CA GLY A 282 9.96 15.93 11.12
C GLY A 282 10.93 14.90 10.52
N LEU A 283 11.15 13.78 11.20
CA LEU A 283 12.00 12.69 10.72
C LEU A 283 11.44 12.03 9.45
N ASP A 284 10.13 11.82 9.34
CA ASP A 284 9.51 11.34 8.09
C ASP A 284 9.79 12.33 6.95
N ARG A 285 9.56 13.63 7.15
CA ARG A 285 9.79 14.65 6.12
C ARG A 285 11.25 14.82 5.73
N ALA A 286 12.15 14.87 6.71
CA ALA A 286 13.59 14.93 6.49
C ALA A 286 14.09 13.67 5.77
N GLY A 287 13.62 12.48 6.17
CA GLY A 287 13.96 11.22 5.52
C GLY A 287 13.49 11.19 4.06
N ARG A 288 12.28 11.68 3.77
CA ARG A 288 11.77 11.76 2.39
C ARG A 288 12.60 12.71 1.53
N LEU A 289 12.91 13.90 2.04
CA LEU A 289 13.77 14.85 1.34
C LEU A 289 15.18 14.28 1.14
N GLY A 290 15.76 13.65 2.17
CA GLY A 290 17.06 12.99 2.10
C GLY A 290 17.11 11.87 1.06
N ILE A 291 16.09 11.01 0.99
CA ILE A 291 15.97 9.96 -0.05
C ILE A 291 15.86 10.61 -1.43
N LEU A 292 15.02 11.63 -1.59
CA LEU A 292 14.81 12.29 -2.88
C LEU A 292 16.12 12.92 -3.39
N ILE A 293 16.84 13.66 -2.53
CA ILE A 293 18.14 14.25 -2.85
C ILE A 293 19.15 13.16 -3.17
N TRP A 294 19.32 12.18 -2.28
CA TRP A 294 20.32 11.12 -2.49
C TRP A 294 20.07 10.31 -3.76
N ARG A 295 18.80 9.99 -4.07
CA ARG A 295 18.43 9.18 -5.23
C ARG A 295 18.64 9.89 -6.56
N ASN A 296 18.43 11.20 -6.61
CA ASN A 296 18.36 11.95 -7.86
C ASN A 296 19.52 12.93 -8.06
N LEU A 297 20.26 13.27 -6.99
CA LEU A 297 21.47 14.07 -7.08
C LEU A 297 22.68 13.16 -7.33
N SER A 298 23.02 13.06 -8.62
CA SER A 298 24.18 12.34 -9.14
C SER A 298 24.69 13.06 -10.38
N SER A 299 25.88 12.69 -10.88
CA SER A 299 26.43 13.21 -12.14
C SER A 299 25.52 12.94 -13.34
N ARG A 300 24.69 11.89 -13.26
CA ARG A 300 23.65 11.56 -14.23
C ARG A 300 22.28 11.84 -13.60
N PRO A 301 21.51 12.83 -14.05
CA PRO A 301 20.20 13.12 -13.50
C PRO A 301 19.19 12.02 -13.86
N THR A 302 18.19 11.82 -13.01
CA THR A 302 17.08 10.92 -13.31
C THR A 302 16.23 11.50 -14.45
N THR A 303 16.00 10.71 -15.49
CA THR A 303 15.18 11.08 -16.66
C THR A 303 14.07 10.07 -16.89
N ALA A 304 12.96 10.53 -17.44
CA ALA A 304 11.82 9.70 -17.81
C ALA A 304 11.54 9.85 -19.31
N THR A 305 11.56 8.72 -20.02
CA THR A 305 11.13 8.62 -21.42
C THR A 305 9.70 8.11 -21.45
N VAL A 306 8.80 8.87 -22.06
CA VAL A 306 7.37 8.58 -22.12
C VAL A 306 7.02 8.20 -23.54
N GLU A 307 6.30 7.10 -23.71
CA GLU A 307 5.79 6.59 -24.97
C GLU A 307 4.29 6.30 -24.86
N ILE A 308 3.50 6.77 -25.82
CA ILE A 308 2.06 6.51 -25.84
C ILE A 308 1.77 5.09 -26.35
N LEU A 309 0.84 4.43 -25.67
CA LEU A 309 0.32 3.12 -26.00
C LEU A 309 -1.22 3.18 -26.22
N PRO A 310 -1.81 2.18 -26.92
CA PRO A 310 -3.25 2.11 -27.12
C PRO A 310 -4.05 2.13 -25.81
N GLY A 311 -5.27 2.69 -25.85
CA GLY A 311 -6.18 2.69 -24.69
C GLY A 311 -5.89 3.76 -23.62
N SER A 312 -5.36 4.92 -24.03
CA SER A 312 -4.99 6.04 -23.14
C SER A 312 -4.02 5.61 -22.03
N VAL A 313 -2.99 4.86 -22.42
CA VAL A 313 -1.90 4.42 -21.53
C VAL A 313 -0.60 4.99 -22.05
N ALA A 314 0.30 5.37 -21.16
CA ALA A 314 1.69 5.68 -21.49
C ALA A 314 2.62 4.72 -20.77
N ARG A 315 3.62 4.23 -21.49
CA ARG A 315 4.80 3.60 -20.89
C ARG A 315 5.78 4.69 -20.51
N VAL A 316 6.24 4.66 -19.26
CA VAL A 316 7.24 5.58 -18.74
C VAL A 316 8.44 4.78 -18.28
N ASP A 317 9.54 4.92 -19.02
CA ASP A 317 10.82 4.30 -18.72
C ASP A 317 11.70 5.30 -17.96
N VAL A 318 11.87 5.06 -16.66
CA VAL A 318 12.60 5.94 -15.74
C VAL A 318 14.03 5.45 -15.60
N SER A 319 14.98 6.21 -16.14
CA SER A 319 16.41 5.98 -15.97
C SER A 319 16.87 6.63 -14.68
N VAL A 320 17.05 5.82 -13.63
CA VAL A 320 17.32 6.30 -12.27
C VAL A 320 18.81 6.60 -12.09
N ALA A 321 19.12 7.80 -11.58
CA ALA A 321 20.47 8.25 -11.26
C ALA A 321 21.23 7.32 -10.30
N ARG A 322 20.57 6.91 -9.20
CA ARG A 322 21.06 5.88 -8.28
C ARG A 322 20.06 4.74 -8.18
N ALA A 323 20.28 3.72 -9.00
CA ALA A 323 19.42 2.56 -9.06
C ALA A 323 19.33 1.77 -7.74
N TRP A 324 18.27 0.98 -7.61
CA TRP A 324 18.15 -0.05 -6.58
C TRP A 324 17.67 -1.34 -7.22
N ARG A 325 17.93 -2.45 -6.53
CA ARG A 325 17.38 -3.74 -6.93
C ARG A 325 15.88 -3.74 -6.68
N PHE A 326 15.12 -3.66 -7.77
CA PHE A 326 13.67 -3.77 -7.76
C PHE A 326 13.22 -5.15 -7.24
N ARG A 327 12.16 -5.16 -6.43
CA ARG A 327 11.47 -6.37 -5.98
C ARG A 327 10.01 -6.34 -6.44
N PRO A 328 9.39 -7.49 -6.72
CA PRO A 328 8.00 -7.52 -7.16
C PRO A 328 7.04 -6.87 -6.19
N GLY A 329 6.00 -6.26 -6.74
CA GLY A 329 5.01 -5.50 -5.97
C GLY A 329 5.53 -4.20 -5.37
N GLN A 330 6.71 -3.71 -5.78
CA GLN A 330 7.17 -2.38 -5.42
C GLN A 330 6.59 -1.30 -6.35
N TYR A 331 6.40 -0.12 -5.78
CA TYR A 331 6.03 1.09 -6.50
C TYR A 331 7.00 2.22 -6.13
N MET A 332 7.02 3.26 -6.94
CA MET A 332 7.78 4.48 -6.68
C MET A 332 6.87 5.69 -6.79
N TYR A 333 7.22 6.77 -6.10
CA TYR A 333 6.63 8.08 -6.35
C TYR A 333 7.45 8.80 -7.41
N LEU A 334 6.78 9.14 -8.50
CA LEU A 334 7.36 9.87 -9.62
C LEU A 334 7.01 11.36 -9.50
N TYR A 335 8.03 12.21 -9.62
CA TYR A 335 7.91 13.65 -9.76
C TYR A 335 8.32 14.01 -11.18
N MET A 336 7.49 14.78 -11.89
CA MET A 336 7.83 15.35 -13.20
C MET A 336 7.54 16.86 -13.15
N PRO A 337 8.55 17.70 -12.85
CA PRO A 337 8.35 19.13 -12.65
C PRO A 337 7.67 19.83 -13.81
N CYS A 338 7.91 19.36 -15.05
CA CYS A 338 7.31 19.91 -16.26
C CYS A 338 5.81 19.64 -16.44
N LEU A 339 5.19 18.86 -15.53
CA LEU A 339 3.77 18.50 -15.54
C LEU A 339 3.03 18.99 -14.27
N GLY A 340 3.70 18.90 -13.12
CA GLY A 340 3.08 19.13 -11.82
C GLY A 340 4.02 19.67 -10.74
N LEU A 341 5.13 20.32 -11.12
CA LEU A 341 6.11 20.89 -10.18
C LEU A 341 6.58 19.86 -9.12
N TRP A 342 6.19 20.06 -7.86
CA TRP A 342 6.56 19.24 -6.70
C TRP A 342 5.53 18.17 -6.33
N THR A 343 4.50 17.98 -7.14
CA THR A 343 3.53 16.89 -6.94
C THR A 343 4.19 15.54 -7.21
N SER A 344 3.80 14.54 -6.42
CA SER A 344 4.25 13.17 -6.59
C SER A 344 3.10 12.20 -6.68
N HIS A 345 3.22 11.26 -7.63
CA HIS A 345 2.20 10.26 -7.89
C HIS A 345 2.81 8.86 -7.76
N PRO A 346 2.14 7.94 -7.03
CA PRO A 346 2.63 6.57 -6.87
C PRO A 346 2.32 5.75 -8.13
N PHE A 347 3.31 5.04 -8.64
CA PHE A 347 3.12 4.09 -9.74
C PHE A 347 3.90 2.78 -9.49
N THR A 348 3.21 1.66 -9.71
CA THR A 348 3.80 0.33 -9.65
C THR A 348 4.82 0.15 -10.76
N VAL A 349 6.01 -0.32 -10.39
CA VAL A 349 7.05 -0.63 -11.37
C VAL A 349 6.73 -2.00 -11.96
N ALA A 350 6.59 -2.06 -13.27
CA ALA A 350 6.23 -3.28 -14.00
C ALA A 350 7.46 -4.14 -14.31
N TRP A 351 8.56 -3.47 -14.65
CA TRP A 351 9.78 -4.10 -15.12
C TRP A 351 11.02 -3.29 -14.75
N SER A 352 12.17 -3.95 -14.68
CA SER A 352 13.48 -3.30 -14.56
C SER A 352 14.46 -3.93 -15.54
N SER A 353 15.07 -3.13 -16.39
CA SER A 353 16.15 -3.56 -17.29
C SER A 353 17.47 -2.91 -16.90
N THR A 354 18.57 -3.62 -17.13
CA THR A 354 19.93 -3.09 -16.94
C THR A 354 20.55 -2.90 -18.32
N SER A 355 21.18 -1.75 -18.59
CA SER A 355 21.80 -1.46 -19.89
C SER A 355 22.75 -2.54 -20.42
N ASP A 356 23.43 -3.27 -19.53
CA ASP A 356 24.34 -4.36 -19.91
C ASP A 356 23.62 -5.53 -20.61
N SER A 357 22.33 -5.77 -20.35
CA SER A 357 21.60 -6.87 -20.99
C SER A 357 21.13 -6.54 -22.41
N LEU A 358 21.09 -5.26 -22.80
CA LEU A 358 20.74 -4.84 -24.17
C LEU A 358 21.97 -4.84 -25.09
N ASN A 359 23.14 -4.41 -24.58
CA ASN A 359 24.38 -4.38 -25.37
C ASN A 359 25.08 -5.74 -25.48
N MET A 360 24.76 -6.72 -24.62
CA MET A 360 25.38 -8.06 -24.73
C MET A 360 24.94 -8.86 -25.97
N LYS A 361 23.82 -8.47 -26.62
CA LYS A 361 23.32 -9.12 -27.84
C LYS A 361 23.77 -8.43 -29.14
N GLU A 362 24.27 -7.19 -29.08
CA GLU A 362 24.79 -6.47 -30.24
C GLU A 362 26.24 -6.04 -30.03
N LYS A 363 27.15 -6.81 -30.65
CA LYS A 363 28.58 -6.52 -30.86
C LYS A 363 29.45 -6.35 -29.61
N ARG A 364 30.26 -7.39 -29.34
CA ARG A 364 31.54 -7.24 -28.63
C ARG A 364 32.45 -6.32 -29.44
N ASP A 365 32.48 -5.04 -29.09
CA ASP A 365 33.45 -4.09 -29.61
C ASP A 365 34.41 -3.67 -28.49
N SER A 366 35.68 -3.46 -28.84
CA SER A 366 36.82 -3.26 -27.93
C SER A 366 36.73 -2.05 -26.98
N GLY A 367 35.67 -1.24 -27.08
CA GLY A 367 35.41 -0.05 -26.25
C GLY A 367 34.73 -0.31 -24.90
N ASP A 368 34.13 -1.49 -24.69
CA ASP A 368 33.40 -1.78 -23.44
C ASP A 368 34.34 -2.03 -22.24
N SER A 369 35.56 -2.54 -22.50
CA SER A 369 36.60 -2.69 -21.48
C SER A 369 37.07 -1.34 -20.92
N LEU A 370 37.06 -0.28 -21.74
CA LEU A 370 37.42 1.07 -21.30
C LEU A 370 36.29 1.71 -20.47
N LYS A 371 35.02 1.49 -20.83
CA LYS A 371 33.85 1.97 -20.06
C LYS A 371 33.75 1.35 -18.66
N ALA A 372 34.08 0.07 -18.55
CA ALA A 372 34.18 -0.62 -17.26
C ALA A 372 35.33 -0.07 -16.40
N LEU A 373 36.45 0.33 -17.02
CA LEU A 373 37.60 0.97 -16.35
C LEU A 373 37.32 2.45 -15.96
N ILE A 374 36.44 3.15 -16.67
CA ILE A 374 36.02 4.54 -16.39
C ILE A 374 34.98 4.62 -15.24
N GLY A 375 34.50 3.47 -14.72
CA GLY A 375 33.58 3.43 -13.59
C GLY A 375 32.16 3.90 -13.93
N GLU A 376 31.76 3.82 -15.20
CA GLU A 376 30.38 4.10 -15.59
C GLU A 376 29.46 3.00 -15.03
N SER A 377 28.77 3.31 -13.93
CA SER A 377 27.82 2.36 -13.33
C SER A 377 26.69 2.04 -14.31
N PRO A 378 26.24 0.76 -14.38
CA PRO A 378 25.18 0.35 -15.30
C PRO A 378 23.91 1.16 -15.04
N THR A 379 23.27 1.64 -16.10
CA THR A 379 22.01 2.36 -16.00
C THR A 379 20.87 1.35 -15.88
N ILE A 380 20.14 1.43 -14.78
CA ILE A 380 18.93 0.63 -14.58
C ILE A 380 17.73 1.49 -14.94
N THR A 381 16.95 1.00 -15.89
CA THR A 381 15.71 1.62 -16.34
C THR A 381 14.53 0.88 -15.73
N MET A 382 13.63 1.62 -15.08
CA MET A 382 12.41 1.07 -14.49
C MET A 382 11.21 1.46 -15.32
N SER A 383 10.51 0.47 -15.85
CA SER A 383 9.34 0.67 -16.71
C SER A 383 8.06 0.70 -15.89
N ILE A 384 7.25 1.72 -16.13
CA ILE A 384 5.97 1.97 -15.48
C ILE A 384 4.90 2.09 -16.56
N LEU A 385 3.71 1.55 -16.33
CA LEU A 385 2.55 1.80 -17.17
C LEU A 385 1.60 2.76 -16.44
N ILE A 386 1.28 3.88 -17.08
CA ILE A 386 0.42 4.93 -16.54
C ILE A 386 -0.84 5.06 -17.38
N LYS A 387 -2.01 4.89 -16.76
CA LYS A 387 -3.30 5.11 -17.42
C LYS A 387 -3.70 6.58 -17.27
N GLY A 388 -4.18 7.19 -18.35
CA GLY A 388 -4.81 8.50 -18.33
C GLY A 388 -6.05 8.52 -17.43
N GLN A 389 -6.04 9.43 -16.47
CA GLN A 389 -7.16 9.85 -15.64
C GLN A 389 -7.22 11.39 -15.69
N ASP A 390 -7.57 12.05 -14.60
CA ASP A 390 -7.53 13.51 -14.48
C ASP A 390 -6.18 14.04 -13.96
N GLY A 391 -6.00 15.37 -14.03
CA GLY A 391 -4.84 16.07 -13.47
C GLY A 391 -3.52 15.68 -14.15
N PHE A 392 -2.54 15.23 -13.35
CA PHE A 392 -1.18 14.90 -13.78
C PHE A 392 -1.14 13.91 -14.97
N THR A 393 -1.91 12.82 -14.89
CA THR A 393 -1.87 11.75 -15.91
C THR A 393 -2.47 12.20 -17.24
N LYS A 394 -3.50 13.06 -17.22
CA LYS A 394 -4.04 13.70 -18.42
C LYS A 394 -3.01 14.60 -19.10
N LYS A 395 -2.35 15.45 -18.32
CA LYS A 395 -1.28 16.35 -18.80
C LYS A 395 -0.11 15.57 -19.38
N LEU A 396 0.26 14.44 -18.76
CA LEU A 396 1.29 13.53 -19.26
C LEU A 396 0.94 13.01 -20.66
N LEU A 397 -0.27 12.47 -20.85
CA LEU A 397 -0.71 11.94 -22.14
C LEU A 397 -0.83 13.03 -23.20
N GLN A 398 -1.41 14.19 -22.85
CA GLN A 398 -1.53 15.31 -23.77
C GLN A 398 -0.15 15.78 -24.25
N LYS A 399 0.77 16.00 -23.31
CA LYS A 399 2.13 16.47 -23.64
C LYS A 399 2.93 15.46 -24.47
N ALA A 400 2.73 14.16 -24.24
CA ALA A 400 3.34 13.13 -25.07
C ALA A 400 2.69 13.03 -26.46
N GLY A 401 1.39 13.31 -26.56
CA GLY A 401 0.62 13.25 -27.81
C GLY A 401 0.84 14.46 -28.70
N ASP A 402 1.14 15.60 -28.11
CA ASP A 402 1.51 16.84 -28.82
C ASP A 402 2.94 16.76 -29.42
N SER A 403 3.72 15.73 -29.07
CA SER A 403 5.06 15.52 -29.62
C SER A 403 5.00 14.86 -31.00
N PRO A 404 5.80 15.31 -31.99
CA PRO A 404 5.80 14.74 -33.35
C PRO A 404 6.06 13.23 -33.41
N GLU A 405 6.81 12.70 -32.44
CA GLU A 405 7.18 11.28 -32.37
C GLU A 405 6.29 10.47 -31.40
N GLY A 406 5.26 11.09 -30.80
CA GLY A 406 4.46 10.47 -29.73
C GLY A 406 5.27 10.11 -28.48
N ARG A 407 6.47 10.70 -28.36
CA ARG A 407 7.45 10.44 -27.31
C ARG A 407 7.99 11.73 -26.74
N ILE A 408 8.22 11.74 -25.43
CA ILE A 408 8.89 12.86 -24.74
C ILE A 408 9.92 12.33 -23.77
N GLN A 409 11.05 13.03 -23.68
CA GLN A 409 12.03 12.83 -22.62
C GLN A 409 11.98 14.03 -21.69
N ALA A 410 11.84 13.78 -20.39
CA ALA A 410 11.76 14.85 -19.39
C ALA A 410 12.59 14.52 -18.15
N MET A 411 13.01 15.57 -17.45
CA MET A 411 13.56 15.43 -16.11
C MET A 411 12.50 14.84 -15.17
N ALA A 412 12.90 13.86 -14.38
CA ALA A 412 12.05 13.23 -13.39
C ALA A 412 12.81 13.04 -12.08
N LEU A 413 12.09 12.92 -10.96
CA LEU A 413 12.66 12.46 -9.69
C LEU A 413 11.93 11.20 -9.26
N ALA A 414 12.68 10.20 -8.82
CA ALA A 414 12.15 8.97 -8.28
C ALA A 414 12.35 8.91 -6.76
N GLU A 415 11.26 8.73 -6.02
CA GLU A 415 11.27 8.46 -4.58
C GLU A 415 10.84 6.99 -4.35
N GLY A 416 11.70 6.19 -3.73
CA GLY A 416 11.45 4.77 -3.48
C GLY A 416 12.71 3.98 -3.12
N PRO A 417 12.57 2.65 -2.97
CA PRO A 417 11.36 1.85 -3.23
C PRO A 417 10.31 1.87 -2.11
N PHE A 418 9.04 1.73 -2.49
CA PHE A 418 7.92 1.45 -1.57
C PHE A 418 7.21 0.15 -1.95
N GLY A 419 6.44 -0.44 -1.03
CA GLY A 419 5.75 -1.71 -1.27
C GLY A 419 6.67 -2.93 -1.20
N GLY A 420 6.37 -3.97 -1.97
CA GLY A 420 7.13 -5.23 -1.97
C GLY A 420 7.07 -5.99 -0.64
N ILE A 421 5.94 -5.89 0.06
CA ILE A 421 5.72 -6.47 1.39
C ILE A 421 5.64 -8.00 1.32
N HIS A 422 5.13 -8.52 0.20
CA HIS A 422 4.81 -9.92 0.02
C HIS A 422 5.82 -10.59 -0.90
N SER A 423 6.37 -11.73 -0.47
CA SER A 423 7.16 -12.60 -1.34
C SER A 423 6.37 -13.86 -1.67
N LEU A 424 6.22 -14.11 -2.97
CA LEU A 424 5.48 -15.28 -3.48
C LEU A 424 6.39 -16.51 -3.69
N THR A 425 7.69 -16.37 -3.46
CA THR A 425 8.72 -17.41 -3.67
C THR A 425 8.54 -18.69 -2.83
N SER A 426 7.69 -18.65 -1.80
CA SER A 426 7.44 -19.80 -0.93
C SER A 426 6.25 -20.66 -1.38
N TYR A 427 5.51 -20.26 -2.40
CA TYR A 427 4.32 -20.97 -2.89
C TYR A 427 4.68 -21.83 -4.10
N GLY A 428 4.14 -23.05 -4.14
CA GLY A 428 4.36 -23.98 -5.24
C GLY A 428 3.51 -23.63 -6.47
N THR A 429 2.32 -23.04 -6.23
CA THR A 429 1.40 -22.60 -7.28
C THR A 429 1.10 -21.12 -7.13
N LEU A 430 1.23 -20.36 -8.22
CA LEU A 430 0.86 -18.95 -8.29
C LEU A 430 -0.27 -18.76 -9.29
N LEU A 431 -1.39 -18.21 -8.82
CA LEU A 431 -2.49 -17.74 -9.65
C LEU A 431 -2.43 -16.20 -9.70
N LEU A 432 -1.97 -15.66 -10.82
CA LEU A 432 -1.79 -14.23 -11.01
C LEU A 432 -2.94 -13.69 -11.86
N ILE A 433 -3.76 -12.81 -11.31
CA ILE A 433 -4.97 -12.27 -11.94
C ILE A 433 -4.80 -10.77 -12.15
N ALA A 434 -4.84 -10.32 -13.39
CA ALA A 434 -4.73 -8.91 -13.75
C ALA A 434 -6.00 -8.41 -14.44
N GLY A 435 -6.42 -7.18 -14.12
CA GLY A 435 -7.45 -6.44 -14.83
C GLY A 435 -6.89 -5.15 -15.42
N GLY A 436 -6.96 -4.99 -16.75
CA GLY A 436 -6.45 -3.81 -17.43
C GLY A 436 -4.98 -3.53 -17.10
N ILE A 437 -4.68 -2.29 -16.67
CA ILE A 437 -3.32 -1.86 -16.34
C ILE A 437 -2.76 -2.51 -15.07
N GLY A 438 -3.59 -3.21 -14.28
CA GLY A 438 -3.15 -3.98 -13.13
C GLY A 438 -2.16 -5.12 -13.47
N ILE A 439 -1.93 -5.40 -14.75
CA ILE A 439 -0.92 -6.35 -15.23
C ILE A 439 0.50 -6.04 -14.77
N THR A 440 0.80 -4.77 -14.47
CA THR A 440 2.11 -4.33 -13.94
C THR A 440 2.52 -5.12 -12.70
N HIS A 441 1.57 -5.40 -11.79
CA HIS A 441 1.86 -6.12 -10.56
C HIS A 441 2.21 -7.59 -10.83
N PRO A 442 1.36 -8.43 -11.47
CA PRO A 442 1.75 -9.78 -11.89
C PRO A 442 3.02 -9.88 -12.73
N MET A 443 3.28 -8.92 -13.62
CA MET A 443 4.47 -8.95 -14.48
C MET A 443 5.76 -8.96 -13.66
N SER A 444 5.81 -8.15 -12.61
CA SER A 444 6.96 -8.10 -11.70
C SER A 444 7.21 -9.45 -11.00
N TYR A 445 6.16 -10.15 -10.55
CA TYR A 445 6.30 -11.46 -9.91
C TYR A 445 6.67 -12.55 -10.91
N LEU A 446 6.10 -12.52 -12.11
CA LEU A 446 6.43 -13.49 -13.15
C LEU A 446 7.91 -13.41 -13.51
N ASN A 447 8.45 -12.19 -13.67
CA ASN A 447 9.87 -11.98 -13.89
C ASN A 447 10.75 -12.56 -12.77
N GLU A 448 10.44 -12.25 -11.50
CA GLU A 448 11.19 -12.79 -10.35
C GLU A 448 11.15 -14.32 -10.31
N VAL A 449 9.99 -14.93 -10.57
CA VAL A 449 9.84 -16.39 -10.53
C VAL A 449 10.68 -17.03 -11.63
N VAL A 450 10.63 -16.52 -12.85
CA VAL A 450 11.39 -17.04 -13.99
C VAL A 450 12.91 -16.95 -13.73
N ALA A 451 13.37 -15.79 -13.24
CA ALA A 451 14.78 -15.61 -12.88
C ALA A 451 15.22 -16.52 -11.72
N THR A 452 14.43 -16.60 -10.64
CA THR A 452 14.77 -17.38 -9.44
C THR A 452 14.55 -18.88 -9.57
N PHE A 453 13.78 -19.33 -10.58
CA PHE A 453 13.58 -20.74 -10.89
C PHE A 453 14.87 -21.40 -11.33
N THR A 454 15.61 -20.76 -12.23
CA THR A 454 16.90 -21.25 -12.75
C THR A 454 17.95 -21.31 -11.64
N GLU A 455 17.92 -20.35 -10.71
CA GLU A 455 18.78 -20.34 -9.53
C GLU A 455 18.35 -21.33 -8.42
N GLN A 456 17.26 -22.07 -8.61
CA GLN A 456 16.63 -22.95 -7.62
C GLN A 456 16.28 -22.26 -6.28
N LYS A 457 16.00 -20.95 -6.34
CA LYS A 457 15.67 -20.13 -5.15
C LYS A 457 14.17 -20.05 -4.89
N THR A 458 13.31 -20.47 -5.80
CA THR A 458 11.84 -20.44 -5.61
C THR A 458 11.25 -21.84 -5.40
N ALA A 459 10.19 -21.91 -4.58
CA ALA A 459 9.34 -23.09 -4.43
C ALA A 459 8.34 -23.24 -5.58
N THR A 460 8.15 -22.19 -6.38
CA THR A 460 7.15 -22.16 -7.45
C THR A 460 7.46 -23.20 -8.53
N ARG A 461 6.42 -23.94 -8.93
CA ARG A 461 6.45 -24.96 -9.99
C ARG A 461 5.35 -24.72 -11.03
N LYS A 462 4.22 -24.13 -10.63
CA LYS A 462 3.10 -23.78 -11.50
C LYS A 462 2.78 -22.29 -11.38
N VAL A 463 2.68 -21.60 -12.51
CA VAL A 463 2.23 -20.21 -12.62
C VAL A 463 1.10 -20.16 -13.64
N HIS A 464 -0.04 -19.64 -13.23
CA HIS A 464 -1.17 -19.39 -14.10
C HIS A 464 -1.44 -17.89 -14.12
N LEU A 465 -1.20 -17.26 -15.27
CA LEU A 465 -1.51 -15.86 -15.51
C LEU A 465 -2.88 -15.73 -16.17
N ILE A 466 -3.78 -14.98 -15.55
CA ILE A 466 -5.08 -14.59 -16.09
C ILE A 466 -5.04 -13.08 -16.31
N TRP A 467 -5.26 -12.65 -17.55
CA TRP A 467 -5.31 -11.22 -17.85
C TRP A 467 -6.60 -10.84 -18.54
N ILE A 468 -7.33 -9.92 -17.93
CA ILE A 468 -8.64 -9.44 -18.38
C ILE A 468 -8.46 -8.04 -18.97
N ILE A 469 -8.75 -7.91 -20.26
CA ILE A 469 -8.61 -6.66 -21.03
C ILE A 469 -9.90 -6.33 -21.77
N ARG A 470 -9.98 -5.09 -22.29
CA ARG A 470 -11.11 -4.64 -23.10
C ARG A 470 -10.86 -4.86 -24.59
N SER A 471 -9.69 -4.43 -25.10
CA SER A 471 -9.26 -4.63 -26.49
C SER A 471 -8.00 -5.50 -26.55
N LEU A 472 -7.80 -6.18 -27.69
CA LEU A 472 -6.56 -6.88 -28.04
C LEU A 472 -5.36 -5.94 -28.16
N ASP A 473 -5.57 -4.67 -28.52
CA ASP A 473 -4.47 -3.71 -28.67
C ASP A 473 -3.72 -3.49 -27.35
N HIS A 474 -4.40 -3.73 -26.21
CA HIS A 474 -3.79 -3.61 -24.89
C HIS A 474 -2.69 -4.64 -24.64
N LEU A 475 -2.65 -5.73 -25.41
CA LEU A 475 -1.60 -6.75 -25.31
C LEU A 475 -0.22 -6.18 -25.70
N THR A 476 -0.19 -5.08 -26.46
CA THR A 476 1.06 -4.37 -26.81
C THR A 476 1.74 -3.74 -25.60
N TRP A 477 0.99 -3.45 -24.52
CA TRP A 477 1.52 -2.80 -23.32
C TRP A 477 2.67 -3.54 -22.66
N ILE A 478 2.67 -4.87 -22.77
CA ILE A 478 3.64 -5.76 -22.15
C ILE A 478 4.47 -6.52 -23.19
N GLN A 479 4.41 -6.12 -24.46
CA GLN A 479 5.05 -6.84 -25.58
C GLN A 479 6.52 -7.12 -25.29
N THR A 480 7.29 -6.10 -24.90
CA THR A 480 8.72 -6.26 -24.62
C THR A 480 8.98 -7.17 -23.41
N PHE A 481 8.13 -7.10 -22.38
CA PHE A 481 8.29 -7.90 -21.17
C PHE A 481 7.98 -9.38 -21.44
N MET A 482 6.92 -9.65 -22.19
CA MET A 482 6.52 -11.01 -22.55
C MET A 482 7.53 -11.68 -23.47
N THR A 483 8.05 -10.97 -24.47
CA THR A 483 9.09 -11.53 -25.36
C THR A 483 10.33 -11.95 -24.55
N ASP A 484 10.74 -11.17 -23.56
CA ASP A 484 11.89 -11.51 -22.71
C ASP A 484 11.61 -12.71 -21.81
N ILE A 485 10.43 -12.74 -21.16
CA ILE A 485 10.01 -13.86 -20.30
C ILE A 485 9.90 -15.17 -21.10
N LEU A 486 9.22 -15.14 -22.25
CA LEU A 486 8.99 -16.33 -23.07
C LEU A 486 10.28 -16.84 -23.72
N GLY A 487 11.26 -15.97 -23.92
CA GLY A 487 12.61 -16.31 -24.38
C GLY A 487 13.51 -16.96 -23.32
N HIS A 488 13.06 -17.08 -22.07
CA HIS A 488 13.89 -17.56 -20.97
C HIS A 488 14.06 -19.09 -20.95
N GLU A 489 15.27 -19.57 -20.65
CA GLU A 489 15.65 -21.00 -20.70
C GLU A 489 14.77 -21.90 -19.82
N SER A 490 14.29 -21.38 -18.69
CA SER A 490 13.39 -22.09 -17.76
C SER A 490 12.07 -22.53 -18.39
N LEU A 491 11.67 -21.93 -19.51
CA LEU A 491 10.46 -22.26 -20.26
C LEU A 491 10.74 -23.09 -21.53
N ILE A 492 11.96 -23.01 -22.08
CA ILE A 492 12.34 -23.58 -23.39
C ILE A 492 13.13 -24.90 -23.28
N GLY A 493 13.93 -25.09 -22.22
CA GLY A 493 15.01 -26.09 -22.18
C GLY A 493 14.58 -27.55 -22.45
N PRO A 494 15.37 -28.38 -23.15
CA PRO A 494 15.00 -29.72 -23.65
C PRO A 494 14.66 -30.72 -22.54
N MET A 495 13.77 -31.67 -22.87
CA MET A 495 13.47 -32.83 -22.02
C MET A 495 14.60 -33.84 -22.25
N ASN A 496 15.68 -33.77 -21.47
CA ASN A 496 16.72 -34.79 -21.53
C ASN A 496 16.18 -36.08 -20.92
N ALA A 497 15.50 -36.89 -21.75
CA ALA A 497 14.86 -38.14 -21.37
C ALA A 497 15.84 -39.26 -20.96
N ASN A 498 17.16 -39.02 -21.05
CA ASN A 498 18.18 -40.07 -20.91
C ASN A 498 19.08 -39.97 -19.67
N GLU A 499 18.83 -39.08 -18.71
CA GLU A 499 19.60 -39.07 -17.46
C GLU A 499 18.74 -39.55 -16.27
N HIS A 500 19.04 -40.75 -15.79
CA HIS A 500 18.51 -41.37 -14.57
C HIS A 500 19.01 -40.66 -13.30
N SER A 501 18.79 -39.35 -13.20
CA SER A 501 19.07 -38.62 -11.98
C SER A 501 17.76 -38.41 -11.24
N TYR A 502 17.62 -39.05 -10.06
CA TYR A 502 16.46 -38.96 -9.16
C TYR A 502 16.14 -37.52 -8.66
N PHE A 503 16.84 -36.50 -9.17
CA PHE A 503 16.70 -35.08 -8.88
C PHE A 503 16.59 -34.26 -10.17
N GLN A 504 15.46 -34.31 -10.86
CA GLN A 504 15.17 -33.40 -11.97
C GLN A 504 13.81 -32.74 -11.73
N PHE A 505 13.80 -31.45 -11.36
CA PHE A 505 12.56 -30.70 -11.27
C PHE A 505 12.04 -30.48 -12.70
N PRO A 506 10.77 -30.84 -13.00
CA PRO A 506 10.19 -30.57 -14.30
C PRO A 506 10.11 -29.04 -14.48
N ARG A 507 10.21 -28.61 -15.74
CA ARG A 507 10.10 -27.21 -16.19
C ARG A 507 9.08 -26.38 -15.41
N LEU A 508 9.28 -25.07 -15.33
CA LEU A 508 8.28 -24.16 -14.79
C LEU A 508 7.01 -24.24 -15.65
N LEU A 509 5.90 -24.69 -15.06
CA LEU A 509 4.62 -24.78 -15.76
C LEU A 509 3.98 -23.40 -15.80
N LEU A 510 4.09 -22.71 -16.94
CA LEU A 510 3.44 -21.42 -17.17
C LEU A 510 2.24 -21.59 -18.10
N SER A 511 1.06 -21.15 -17.67
CA SER A 511 -0.14 -21.07 -18.52
C SER A 511 -0.69 -19.65 -18.53
N ILE A 512 -1.12 -19.18 -19.71
CA ILE A 512 -1.61 -17.80 -19.90
C ILE A 512 -3.02 -17.84 -20.49
N ASN A 513 -3.97 -17.27 -19.76
CA ASN A 513 -5.36 -17.14 -20.21
C ASN A 513 -5.72 -15.66 -20.34
N LEU A 514 -6.06 -15.25 -21.57
CA LEU A 514 -6.47 -13.90 -21.92
C LEU A 514 -8.00 -13.86 -22.01
N TYR A 515 -8.62 -12.87 -21.36
CA TYR A 515 -10.06 -12.65 -21.40
C TYR A 515 -10.38 -11.26 -21.96
N ILE A 516 -11.07 -11.22 -23.09
CA ILE A 516 -11.46 -9.99 -23.80
C ILE A 516 -12.91 -9.67 -23.48
N THR A 517 -13.15 -8.48 -22.92
CA THR A 517 -14.45 -8.12 -22.32
C THR A 517 -15.26 -7.07 -23.08
N ALA A 518 -14.74 -6.49 -24.17
CA ALA A 518 -15.52 -5.58 -25.02
C ALA A 518 -16.68 -6.31 -25.72
N ASN A 519 -17.80 -5.60 -25.95
CA ASN A 519 -19.01 -6.13 -26.57
C ASN A 519 -18.78 -6.42 -28.07
N LYS A 520 -19.43 -7.48 -28.57
CA LYS A 520 -19.41 -7.87 -30.01
C LYS A 520 -20.08 -6.85 -30.94
N ASP A 521 -20.84 -5.88 -30.42
CA ASP A 521 -21.75 -5.05 -31.21
C ASP A 521 -21.16 -3.73 -31.72
N THR A 522 -19.91 -3.39 -31.38
CA THR A 522 -19.15 -2.34 -32.09
C THR A 522 -18.46 -2.98 -33.29
N VAL A 523 -19.21 -3.12 -34.38
CA VAL A 523 -18.90 -3.89 -35.60
C VAL A 523 -17.77 -3.28 -36.47
N GLU A 524 -17.12 -2.19 -36.07
CA GLU A 524 -16.09 -1.53 -36.91
C GLU A 524 -14.63 -1.81 -36.55
N GLU A 525 -14.32 -2.68 -35.58
CA GLU A 525 -12.91 -2.94 -35.19
C GLU A 525 -12.51 -4.42 -35.20
N TYR A 526 -13.17 -5.25 -36.03
CA TYR A 526 -12.74 -6.64 -36.29
C TYR A 526 -12.07 -6.75 -37.66
N ILE A 527 -11.03 -5.96 -37.89
CA ILE A 527 -9.93 -6.45 -38.72
C ILE A 527 -9.05 -7.23 -37.75
N PRO A 528 -8.79 -8.53 -37.96
CA PRO A 528 -7.75 -9.22 -37.22
C PRO A 528 -6.41 -8.55 -37.59
N GLN A 529 -6.05 -7.51 -36.84
CA GLN A 529 -4.68 -7.09 -36.68
C GLN A 529 -3.88 -8.36 -36.36
N PRO A 530 -2.66 -8.54 -36.92
CA PRO A 530 -1.85 -9.70 -36.58
C PRO A 530 -1.78 -9.78 -35.06
N SER A 531 -2.14 -10.94 -34.50
CA SER A 531 -2.06 -11.17 -33.06
C SER A 531 -0.70 -10.68 -32.57
N PRO A 532 -0.64 -9.93 -31.45
CA PRO A 532 0.59 -9.29 -31.02
C PRO A 532 1.75 -10.29 -31.03
N PRO A 533 2.93 -9.90 -31.53
CA PRO A 533 4.01 -10.82 -31.87
C PRO A 533 4.33 -11.83 -30.76
N TRP A 534 4.23 -11.44 -29.48
CA TRP A 534 4.58 -12.32 -28.38
C TRP A 534 3.67 -13.55 -28.24
N ILE A 535 2.41 -13.51 -28.67
CA ILE A 535 1.52 -14.68 -28.62
C ILE A 535 2.01 -15.74 -29.60
N GLN A 536 2.42 -15.32 -30.80
CA GLN A 536 2.95 -16.22 -31.83
C GLN A 536 4.34 -16.74 -31.47
N CYS A 537 5.12 -15.94 -30.74
CA CYS A 537 6.44 -16.32 -30.25
C CYS A 537 6.41 -17.17 -28.96
N ALA A 538 5.24 -17.50 -28.41
CA ALA A 538 5.16 -18.33 -27.22
C ALA A 538 5.68 -19.74 -27.51
N PRO A 539 6.58 -20.29 -26.67
CA PRO A 539 7.07 -21.64 -26.86
C PRO A 539 5.93 -22.65 -26.70
N PRO A 540 5.97 -23.82 -27.39
CA PRO A 540 4.91 -24.83 -27.30
C PRO A 540 4.62 -25.34 -25.88
N SER A 541 5.56 -25.16 -24.95
CA SER A 541 5.45 -25.49 -23.53
C SER A 541 4.54 -24.53 -22.74
N VAL A 542 4.23 -23.35 -23.28
CA VAL A 542 3.44 -22.31 -22.63
C VAL A 542 2.10 -22.18 -23.35
N PRO A 543 1.05 -22.88 -22.89
CA PRO A 543 -0.27 -22.75 -23.49
C PRO A 543 -0.80 -21.32 -23.27
N VAL A 544 -1.07 -20.63 -24.37
CA VAL A 544 -1.75 -19.33 -24.41
C VAL A 544 -3.14 -19.53 -24.97
N SER A 545 -4.19 -19.21 -24.20
CA SER A 545 -5.57 -19.31 -24.66
C SER A 545 -6.28 -17.96 -24.57
N VAL A 546 -7.10 -17.66 -25.58
CA VAL A 546 -7.87 -16.42 -25.68
C VAL A 546 -9.36 -16.74 -25.56
N HIS A 547 -10.01 -16.11 -24.60
CA HIS A 547 -11.43 -16.27 -24.28
C HIS A 547 -12.14 -14.94 -24.42
N TYR A 548 -13.41 -14.98 -24.82
CA TYR A 548 -14.27 -13.80 -24.90
C TYR A 548 -15.30 -13.83 -23.78
N GLY A 549 -15.49 -12.68 -23.13
CA GLY A 549 -16.37 -12.52 -21.97
C GLY A 549 -15.64 -12.46 -20.64
N LYS A 550 -16.42 -12.43 -19.55
CA LYS A 550 -15.89 -12.32 -18.18
C LYS A 550 -15.57 -13.71 -17.62
N PRO A 551 -14.40 -13.92 -17.00
CA PRO A 551 -14.10 -15.20 -16.34
C PRO A 551 -14.97 -15.45 -15.12
N CYS A 552 -15.40 -16.69 -14.94
CA CYS A 552 -16.05 -17.15 -13.72
C CYS A 552 -14.98 -17.59 -12.71
N MET A 553 -14.73 -16.77 -11.68
CA MET A 553 -13.62 -16.98 -10.74
C MET A 553 -13.75 -18.24 -9.89
N LYS A 554 -14.97 -18.58 -9.44
CA LYS A 554 -15.20 -19.71 -8.54
C LYS A 554 -14.79 -21.07 -9.13
N PRO A 555 -15.35 -21.52 -10.28
CA PRO A 555 -14.95 -22.81 -10.86
C PRO A 555 -13.47 -22.82 -11.25
N MET A 556 -12.92 -21.67 -11.64
CA MET A 556 -11.52 -21.55 -11.99
C MET A 556 -10.61 -21.76 -10.77
N LEU A 557 -10.91 -21.14 -9.63
CA LEU A 557 -10.16 -21.34 -8.40
C LEU A 557 -10.34 -22.75 -7.82
N GLU A 558 -11.51 -23.36 -7.99
CA GLU A 558 -11.74 -24.76 -7.60
C GLU A 558 -10.86 -25.70 -8.42
N LYS A 559 -10.79 -25.51 -9.74
CA LYS A 559 -9.88 -26.25 -10.62
C LYS A 559 -8.42 -26.05 -10.24
N GLU A 560 -7.98 -24.80 -10.05
CA GLU A 560 -6.60 -24.51 -9.70
C GLU A 560 -6.21 -25.07 -8.33
N LYS A 561 -7.12 -25.04 -7.34
CA LYS A 561 -6.90 -25.68 -6.03
C LYS A 561 -6.83 -27.21 -6.14
N ALA A 562 -7.61 -27.82 -7.03
CA ALA A 562 -7.53 -29.26 -7.26
C ALA A 562 -6.14 -29.65 -7.79
N GLU A 563 -5.67 -28.91 -8.79
CA GLU A 563 -4.39 -29.12 -9.49
C GLU A 563 -3.18 -28.43 -8.83
N GLN A 564 -3.34 -27.82 -7.65
CA GLN A 564 -2.25 -27.05 -7.05
C GLN A 564 -1.07 -27.95 -6.64
N ILE A 565 0.13 -27.49 -6.97
CA ILE A 565 1.40 -27.97 -6.45
C ILE A 565 1.76 -27.13 -5.23
N GLY A 566 1.93 -27.76 -4.07
CA GLY A 566 2.28 -27.04 -2.84
C GLY A 566 1.16 -26.14 -2.34
N ALA A 567 1.54 -25.13 -1.55
CA ALA A 567 0.62 -24.05 -1.19
C ALA A 567 0.39 -23.12 -2.39
N MET A 568 -0.84 -22.62 -2.52
CA MET A 568 -1.24 -21.70 -3.59
C MET A 568 -1.30 -20.26 -3.10
N ALA A 569 -0.74 -19.33 -3.86
CA ALA A 569 -0.98 -17.89 -3.72
C ALA A 569 -1.83 -17.39 -4.87
N VAL A 570 -2.90 -16.66 -4.55
CA VAL A 570 -3.75 -15.95 -5.50
C VAL A 570 -3.44 -14.46 -5.37
N SER A 571 -2.88 -13.87 -6.42
CA SER A 571 -2.55 -12.45 -6.48
C SER A 571 -3.49 -11.78 -7.47
N VAL A 572 -4.27 -10.78 -7.03
CA VAL A 572 -5.16 -10.02 -7.91
C VAL A 572 -4.79 -8.55 -7.93
N CYS A 573 -4.64 -7.99 -9.13
CA CYS A 573 -4.47 -6.55 -9.32
C CYS A 573 -5.37 -6.05 -10.45
N GLY A 574 -6.28 -5.13 -10.13
CA GLY A 574 -7.31 -4.71 -11.07
C GLY A 574 -8.38 -3.81 -10.45
N PRO A 575 -9.48 -3.58 -11.19
CA PRO A 575 -10.62 -2.82 -10.67
C PRO A 575 -11.17 -3.46 -9.39
N GLY A 576 -11.66 -2.67 -8.43
CA GLY A 576 -12.20 -3.20 -7.18
C GLY A 576 -13.28 -4.29 -7.35
N ALA A 577 -14.04 -4.23 -8.44
CA ALA A 577 -15.01 -5.26 -8.78
C ALA A 577 -14.43 -6.65 -9.05
N LEU A 578 -13.23 -6.70 -9.66
CA LEU A 578 -12.48 -7.90 -9.92
C LEU A 578 -11.90 -8.46 -8.62
N GLY A 579 -11.29 -7.61 -7.80
CA GLY A 579 -10.74 -8.01 -6.50
C GLY A 579 -11.80 -8.59 -5.57
N ASP A 580 -12.99 -7.97 -5.50
CA ASP A 580 -14.12 -8.49 -4.73
C ASP A 580 -14.55 -9.90 -5.18
N SER A 581 -14.63 -10.14 -6.49
CA SER A 581 -15.01 -11.44 -7.05
C SER A 581 -13.94 -12.52 -6.81
N VAL A 582 -12.67 -12.17 -6.95
CA VAL A 582 -11.56 -13.09 -6.64
C VAL A 582 -11.53 -13.40 -5.14
N ARG A 583 -11.71 -12.40 -4.28
CA ARG A 583 -11.74 -12.61 -2.83
C ARG A 583 -12.87 -13.53 -2.39
N GLU A 584 -14.06 -13.34 -2.94
CA GLU A 584 -15.19 -14.24 -2.72
C GLU A 584 -14.84 -15.68 -3.12
N ALA A 585 -14.31 -15.87 -4.34
CA ALA A 585 -13.89 -17.19 -4.79
C ALA A 585 -12.80 -17.81 -3.89
N VAL A 586 -11.80 -17.03 -3.46
CA VAL A 586 -10.75 -17.51 -2.54
C VAL A 586 -11.33 -17.93 -1.19
N ARG A 587 -12.34 -17.22 -0.67
CA ARG A 587 -13.02 -17.56 0.59
C ARG A 587 -13.80 -18.86 0.48
N ASP A 588 -14.48 -19.07 -0.65
CA ASP A 588 -15.26 -20.28 -0.90
C ASP A 588 -14.38 -21.52 -0.97
N VAL A 589 -13.19 -21.41 -1.58
CA VAL A 589 -12.24 -22.52 -1.71
C VAL A 589 -11.34 -22.73 -0.49
N GLN A 590 -11.46 -21.95 0.59
CA GLN A 590 -10.72 -22.25 1.84
C GLN A 590 -11.10 -23.64 2.36
N GLY A 591 -10.12 -24.41 2.83
CA GLY A 591 -10.33 -25.78 3.32
C GLY A 591 -9.01 -26.43 3.73
N GLU A 592 -8.82 -27.70 3.37
CA GLU A 592 -7.65 -28.49 3.78
C GLU A 592 -6.33 -28.07 3.12
N LYS A 593 -6.41 -27.50 1.91
CA LYS A 593 -5.27 -26.98 1.16
C LYS A 593 -5.10 -25.47 1.38
N THR A 594 -3.85 -25.03 1.49
CA THR A 594 -3.45 -23.64 1.72
C THR A 594 -3.68 -22.82 0.46
N VAL A 595 -4.54 -21.81 0.58
CA VAL A 595 -4.78 -20.78 -0.43
C VAL A 595 -4.68 -19.42 0.25
N ASP A 596 -3.71 -18.61 -0.16
CA ASP A 596 -3.47 -17.27 0.37
C ASP A 596 -3.82 -16.20 -0.68
N LEU A 597 -4.59 -15.18 -0.27
CA LEU A 597 -4.94 -14.03 -1.12
C LEU A 597 -3.97 -12.86 -0.91
N PHE A 598 -3.50 -12.30 -2.02
CA PHE A 598 -2.81 -11.03 -2.11
C PHE A 598 -3.59 -10.13 -3.06
N GLU A 599 -3.92 -8.93 -2.62
CA GLU A 599 -4.83 -8.07 -3.34
C GLU A 599 -4.28 -6.65 -3.42
N GLU A 600 -4.21 -6.13 -4.64
CA GLU A 600 -3.80 -4.77 -4.97
C GLU A 600 -4.86 -4.18 -5.91
N THR A 601 -5.97 -3.71 -5.36
CA THR A 601 -7.07 -3.15 -6.17
C THR A 601 -7.01 -1.64 -6.26
N PHE A 602 -7.45 -1.13 -7.40
CA PHE A 602 -7.66 0.28 -7.59
C PHE A 602 -9.14 0.65 -7.70
N SER A 603 -9.48 1.83 -7.17
CA SER A 603 -10.85 2.34 -7.09
C SER A 603 -11.08 3.64 -7.86
N TRP A 604 -10.06 4.16 -8.55
CA TRP A 604 -10.13 5.41 -9.32
C TRP A 604 -10.88 5.28 -10.66
#